data_AF-A0A9D4JXR6-F1
#
_entry.id   AF-A0A9D4JXR6-F1
#
_cell.length_a   1.000
_cell.length_b   1.000
_cell.length_c   1.000
_cell.angle_alpha   90.00
_cell.angle_beta   90.00
_cell.angle_gamma   90.00
#
_symmetry.space_group_name_H-M   'P 1'
#
loop_
_entity.id
_entity.type
_entity.pdbx_description
1 polymer ?
#
loop_
_entity_poly.entity_id
_entity_poly.type
_entity_poly.pdbx_seq_one_letter_code
_entity_poly.pdbx_strand_id
1 'polypeptide(L)'
;MFTKTVICQGHLTPLPLHVSPVYWPYDNGLYLYPLPDLVICADKHDPFHSTSVDCTVINPGSFPRTDFSFKVYLPATRQIEDSKISD
;
A
#
# COMPACT_ATOMS: atom_id res chain seq x y z
N MET A 1 12.42 1.79 0.03
CA MET A 1 12.56 2.35 -1.33
C MET A 1 11.20 2.52 -1.99
N PHE A 2 10.37 1.47 -2.05
CA PHE A 2 8.99 1.49 -2.59
C PHE A 2 8.11 2.64 -2.07
N THR A 3 7.96 2.77 -0.75
CA THR A 3 7.15 3.81 -0.09
C THR A 3 7.46 5.22 -0.59
N LYS A 4 8.76 5.56 -0.72
CA LYS A 4 9.18 6.87 -1.22
C LYS A 4 8.80 7.08 -2.68
N THR A 5 8.95 6.06 -3.53
CA THR A 5 8.58 6.16 -4.95
C THR A 5 7.08 6.44 -5.11
N VAL A 6 6.23 5.66 -4.44
CA VAL A 6 4.77 5.81 -4.54
C VAL A 6 4.31 7.19 -4.06
N ILE A 7 4.85 7.66 -2.92
CA ILE A 7 4.51 8.96 -2.35
C ILE A 7 5.02 10.11 -3.24
N CYS A 8 6.28 10.06 -3.69
CA CYS A 8 6.86 11.14 -4.49
C CYS A 8 6.29 11.23 -5.91
N GLN A 9 5.88 10.10 -6.50
CA GLN A 9 5.24 10.10 -7.81
C GLN A 9 3.75 10.46 -7.74
N GLY A 10 3.11 10.34 -6.57
CA GLY A 10 1.70 10.67 -6.40
C GLY A 10 0.77 9.80 -7.26
N HIS A 11 1.21 8.60 -7.63
CA HIS A 11 0.49 7.68 -8.50
C HIS A 11 0.68 6.24 -8.02
N LEU A 12 -0.36 5.41 -8.07
CA LEU A 12 -0.28 3.99 -7.69
C LEU A 12 0.56 3.16 -8.68
N THR A 13 0.55 3.53 -9.96
CA THR A 13 1.28 2.84 -11.04
C THR A 13 2.21 3.79 -11.79
N PRO A 14 3.29 4.31 -11.18
CA PRO A 14 4.22 5.23 -11.84
C PRO A 14 5.19 4.45 -12.75
N LEU A 15 4.62 3.70 -13.69
CA LEU A 15 5.29 2.76 -14.57
C LEU A 15 4.83 3.01 -16.01
N PRO A 16 5.65 2.69 -17.02
CA PRO A 16 5.21 2.76 -18.40
C PRO A 16 3.98 1.88 -18.67
N LEU A 17 3.10 2.33 -19.57
CA LEU A 17 1.85 1.62 -19.93
C LEU A 17 2.06 0.18 -20.43
N HIS A 18 3.23 -0.14 -20.99
CA HIS A 18 3.54 -1.51 -21.43
C HIS A 18 3.84 -2.47 -20.26
N VAL A 19 4.14 -1.94 -19.06
CA VAL A 19 4.35 -2.71 -17.83
C VAL A 19 3.07 -2.74 -16.98
N SER A 20 2.41 -1.60 -16.85
CA SER A 20 1.16 -1.45 -16.12
C SER A 20 0.13 -0.75 -17.00
N PRO A 21 -0.68 -1.51 -17.75
CA PRO A 21 -1.72 -0.94 -18.60
C PRO A 21 -2.77 -0.21 -17.76
N VAL A 22 -3.01 1.06 -18.07
CA VAL A 22 -4.04 1.88 -17.45
C VAL A 22 -5.05 2.28 -18.53
N TYR A 23 -6.33 2.20 -18.20
CA TYR A 23 -7.37 2.69 -19.09
C TYR A 23 -7.43 4.22 -19.01
N TRP A 24 -7.04 4.90 -20.10
CA TRP A 24 -6.78 6.34 -20.10
C TRP A 24 -7.90 7.22 -19.52
N PRO A 25 -9.21 6.93 -19.74
CA PRO A 25 -10.27 7.75 -19.16
C PRO A 25 -10.35 7.68 -17.63
N TYR A 26 -9.73 6.69 -16.99
CA TYR A 26 -9.78 6.43 -15.54
C TYR A 26 -8.40 6.51 -14.87
N ASP A 27 -7.41 7.12 -15.52
CA ASP A 27 -6.07 7.33 -14.97
C ASP A 27 -6.12 8.12 -13.65
N ASN A 28 -7.03 9.10 -13.56
CA ASN A 28 -7.27 9.90 -12.37
C ASN A 28 -7.66 9.08 -11.12
N GLY A 29 -8.22 7.87 -11.29
CA GLY A 29 -8.57 6.98 -10.18
C GLY A 29 -7.37 6.37 -9.47
N LEU A 30 -6.17 6.47 -10.08
CA LEU A 30 -4.92 5.93 -9.54
C LEU A 30 -4.06 7.02 -8.87
N TYR A 31 -4.55 8.25 -8.80
CA TYR A 31 -3.81 9.38 -8.24
C TYR A 31 -3.83 9.31 -6.71
N LEU A 32 -2.66 9.55 -6.12
CA LEU A 32 -2.45 9.67 -4.68
C LEU A 32 -2.25 11.13 -4.27
N TYR A 33 -2.72 12.07 -5.08
CA TYR A 33 -2.64 13.50 -4.79
C TYR A 33 -4.05 14.09 -4.64
N PRO A 34 -4.38 14.74 -3.50
CA PRO A 34 -3.54 14.94 -2.31
C PRO A 34 -3.17 13.63 -1.60
N LEU A 35 -2.02 13.62 -0.91
CA LEU A 35 -1.53 12.43 -0.22
C LEU A 35 -2.53 11.97 0.86
N PRO A 36 -2.94 10.68 0.85
CA PRO A 36 -3.79 10.13 1.89
C PRO A 36 -2.99 9.86 3.17
N ASP A 37 -3.69 9.75 4.31
CA ASP A 37 -3.07 9.34 5.58
C ASP A 37 -2.53 7.88 5.52
N LEU A 38 -3.18 7.03 4.72
CA LEU A 38 -2.89 5.60 4.61
C LEU A 38 -3.05 5.10 3.17
N VAL A 39 -2.07 4.33 2.68
CA VAL A 39 -2.11 3.57 1.43
C VAL A 39 -1.86 2.10 1.74
N ILE A 40 -2.73 1.22 1.26
CA ILE A 40 -2.59 -0.23 1.43
C ILE A 40 -2.23 -0.85 0.07
N CYS A 41 -0.97 -1.24 -0.08
CA CYS A 41 -0.46 -1.96 -1.24
C CYS A 41 -0.40 -3.46 -0.90
N ALA A 42 -1.50 -4.18 -1.12
CA ALA A 42 -1.56 -5.62 -0.88
C ALA A 42 -0.88 -6.41 -2.01
N ASP A 43 0.42 -6.68 -1.84
CA ASP A 43 1.24 -7.44 -2.78
C ASP A 43 1.72 -8.76 -2.15
N LYS A 44 2.21 -9.68 -2.98
CA LYS A 44 2.79 -10.98 -2.59
C LYS A 44 4.14 -10.87 -1.90
N HIS A 45 4.76 -9.69 -1.91
CA HIS A 45 6.02 -9.43 -1.22
C HIS A 45 5.85 -9.47 0.30
N ASP A 46 6.97 -9.53 1.02
CA ASP A 46 6.97 -9.61 2.48
C ASP A 46 6.18 -8.46 3.11
N PRO A 47 5.46 -8.72 4.22
CA PRO A 47 4.69 -7.69 4.90
C PRO A 47 5.59 -6.54 5.37
N PHE A 48 5.16 -5.31 5.14
CA PHE A 48 5.85 -4.13 5.65
C PHE A 48 4.85 -3.02 6.00
N HIS A 49 5.28 -2.07 6.81
CA HIS A 49 4.64 -0.77 6.92
C HIS A 49 5.73 0.29 7.03
N SER A 50 5.53 1.45 6.42
CA SER A 50 6.48 2.55 6.47
C SER A 50 5.75 3.88 6.30
N THR A 51 6.10 4.84 7.14
CA THR A 51 5.52 6.19 7.11
C THR A 51 6.52 7.16 6.49
N SER A 52 6.04 8.04 5.62
CA SER A 52 6.83 9.12 5.01
C SER A 52 5.90 10.27 4.64
N VAL A 53 6.30 11.51 4.91
CA VAL A 53 5.51 12.72 4.60
C VAL A 53 4.05 12.58 5.07
N ASP A 54 3.87 12.16 6.33
CA ASP A 54 2.57 11.92 6.98
C ASP A 54 1.61 10.91 6.28
N CYS A 55 2.09 10.23 5.25
CA CYS A 55 1.40 9.11 4.59
C CYS A 55 2.02 7.79 5.04
N THR A 56 1.20 6.88 5.55
CA THR A 56 1.65 5.53 5.89
C THR A 56 1.34 4.57 4.74
N VAL A 57 2.33 3.81 4.30
CA VAL A 57 2.15 2.77 3.28
C VAL A 57 2.29 1.41 3.93
N ILE A 58 1.29 0.55 3.75
CA ILE A 58 1.21 -0.78 4.33
C ILE A 58 1.17 -1.82 3.22
N ASN A 59 1.93 -2.90 3.38
CA ASN A 59 1.74 -4.16 2.68
C ASN A 59 1.43 -5.26 3.70
N PRO A 60 0.21 -5.85 3.72
CA PRO A 60 -0.10 -7.01 4.56
C PRO A 60 0.63 -8.28 4.13
N GLY A 61 1.13 -8.36 2.91
CA GLY A 61 1.71 -9.57 2.34
C GLY A 61 0.65 -10.58 1.88
N SER A 62 1.11 -11.70 1.33
CA SER A 62 0.23 -12.76 0.83
C SER A 62 -0.32 -13.61 1.98
N PHE A 63 -1.59 -13.41 2.33
CA PHE A 63 -2.30 -14.12 3.40
C PHE A 63 -1.99 -15.63 3.53
N PRO A 64 -2.13 -16.48 2.47
CA PRO A 64 -1.84 -17.92 2.60
C PRO A 64 -0.34 -18.27 2.67
N ARG A 65 0.56 -17.35 2.30
CA ARG A 65 2.01 -17.58 2.27
C ARG A 65 2.72 -17.04 3.52
N THR A 66 2.02 -16.23 4.30
CA THR A 66 2.54 -15.58 5.52
C THR A 66 1.78 -16.08 6.74
N ASP A 67 1.54 -17.39 6.85
CA ASP A 67 0.87 -18.02 8.01
C ASP A 67 -0.43 -17.33 8.43
N PHE A 68 -1.28 -16.99 7.46
CA PHE A 68 -2.54 -16.28 7.69
C PHE A 68 -2.36 -14.96 8.46
N SER A 69 -1.22 -14.29 8.25
CA SER A 69 -0.93 -12.97 8.80
C SER A 69 -1.73 -11.88 8.10
N PHE A 70 -2.23 -10.92 8.88
CA PHE A 70 -2.96 -9.76 8.42
C PHE A 70 -2.58 -8.54 9.28
N LYS A 71 -2.90 -7.34 8.79
CA LYS A 71 -2.63 -6.09 9.49
C LYS A 71 -3.95 -5.42 9.86
N VAL A 72 -4.01 -4.89 11.08
CA VAL A 72 -5.14 -4.12 11.58
C VAL A 72 -4.73 -2.65 11.66
N TYR A 73 -5.54 -1.75 11.09
CA TYR A 73 -5.34 -0.32 11.20
C TYR A 73 -6.41 0.28 12.11
N LEU A 74 -5.97 0.99 13.16
CA LEU A 74 -6.82 1.70 14.10
C LEU A 74 -6.90 3.17 13.69
N PRO A 75 -7.98 3.62 13.00
CA PRO A 75 -8.03 4.96 12.42
C PRO A 75 -8.01 6.08 13.46
N ALA A 76 -8.56 5.85 14.66
CA ALA A 76 -8.62 6.84 15.73
C ALA A 76 -7.23 7.20 16.28
N THR A 77 -6.31 6.23 16.34
CA THR A 77 -4.96 6.40 16.88
C THR A 77 -3.89 6.37 15.80
N ARG A 78 -4.28 6.10 14.54
CA ARG A 78 -3.39 5.85 13.39
C ARG A 78 -2.36 4.75 13.66
N GLN A 79 -2.70 3.78 14.51
CA GLN A 79 -1.84 2.66 14.87
C GLN A 79 -2.05 1.48 13.93
N ILE A 80 -0.99 0.70 13.75
CA ILE A 80 -0.98 -0.51 12.92
C ILE A 80 -0.56 -1.66 13.82
N GLU A 81 -1.36 -2.72 13.81
CA GLU A 81 -1.09 -3.94 14.56
C GLU A 81 -0.91 -5.12 13.60
N ASP A 82 0.10 -5.94 13.89
CA ASP A 82 0.38 -7.18 13.18
C ASP A 82 -0.35 -8.32 13.87
N SER A 83 -1.14 -9.09 13.11
CA SER A 83 -1.93 -10.19 13.62
C SER A 83 -1.75 -11.42 12.76
N LYS A 84 -1.89 -12.60 13.36
CA LYS A 84 -1.82 -13.89 12.66
C LYS A 84 -2.86 -14.82 13.23
N ILE A 85 -3.46 -15.62 12.36
CA ILE A 85 -4.35 -16.71 12.78
C ILE A 85 -3.44 -17.91 13.01
N SER A 86 -3.18 -18.25 14.28
CA SER A 86 -2.55 -19.53 14.64
C SER A 86 -3.65 -20.57 14.83
N ASP A 87 -3.42 -21.80 14.37
CA ASP A 87 -4.22 -22.96 14.78
C ASP A 87 -4.10 -23.22 16.29
#